data_AF-A0A0D7A7L7-F1
#
_entry.id   AF-A0A0D7A7L7-F1
#
_cell.length_a   1.000
_cell.length_b   1.000
_cell.length_c   1.000
_cell.angle_alpha   90.00
_cell.angle_beta   90.00
_cell.angle_gamma   90.00
#
_symmetry.space_group_name_H-M   'P 1'
#
loop_
_entity.id
_entity.type
_entity.pdbx_description
1 polymer ?
#
loop_
_entity_poly.entity_id
_entity_poly.type
_entity_poly.pdbx_seq_one_letter_code
_entity_poly.pdbx_strand_id
1 'polypeptide(L)'
;LKHPTERLKYIEAMHSHPGIVRIAGFQSTCLALYYLKIYKYVLDSMRRLYGHHDTLVPNFKSSVYPTTSVNLGPQTVCYAHFDDGNSPNIPCTVTALGKFNHQHGGQMYWPQVGISVDFPSGSSIALPSSFLEHGNIAVAAGEKRMSVTQYCPGGLLRWVEYGFQSGKSLDATAAGRVKKLAINGPPDACWCMTLDMYSTISDLVGHGTNRCSNV
;
A
#
# COMPACT_ATOMS: atom_id res chain seq x y z
N LEU A 1 15.93 -8.35 9.51
CA LEU A 1 16.79 -8.32 8.31
C LEU A 1 18.01 -7.44 8.61
N LYS A 2 19.24 -7.96 8.48
CA LYS A 2 20.44 -7.11 8.51
C LYS A 2 20.80 -6.78 7.07
N HIS A 3 20.67 -5.51 6.67
CA HIS A 3 21.13 -5.07 5.35
C HIS A 3 22.64 -4.85 5.38
N PRO A 4 23.36 -5.12 4.28
CA PRO A 4 24.75 -4.71 4.14
C PRO A 4 24.89 -3.20 4.35
N THR A 5 25.99 -2.74 4.96
CA THR A 5 26.25 -1.32 5.25
C THR A 5 26.09 -0.44 4.01
N GLU A 6 26.58 -0.90 2.85
CA GLU A 6 26.45 -0.19 1.57
C GLU A 6 25.01 0.01 1.12
N ARG A 7 24.06 -0.84 1.54
CA ARG A 7 22.64 -0.68 1.23
C ARG A 7 21.96 0.26 2.20
N LEU A 8 22.38 0.26 3.48
CA LEU A 8 21.81 1.13 4.51
C LEU A 8 21.94 2.60 4.13
N LYS A 9 23.09 3.03 3.57
CA LYS A 9 23.27 4.42 3.12
C LYS A 9 22.21 4.88 2.11
N TYR A 10 21.80 4.00 1.19
CA TYR A 10 20.78 4.31 0.20
C TYR A 10 19.38 4.31 0.82
N ILE A 11 19.10 3.36 1.72
CA ILE A 11 17.83 3.31 2.44
C ILE A 11 17.66 4.58 3.29
N GLU A 12 18.68 4.97 4.04
CA GLU A 12 18.70 6.18 4.87
C GLU A 12 18.57 7.44 4.02
N ALA A 13 19.27 7.51 2.88
CA ALA A 13 19.13 8.60 1.93
C ALA A 13 17.70 8.71 1.39
N MET A 14 17.06 7.57 1.03
CA MET A 14 15.67 7.58 0.55
C MET A 14 14.67 7.94 1.65
N HIS A 15 14.86 7.45 2.87
CA HIS A 15 13.99 7.75 4.02
C HIS A 15 14.09 9.22 4.46
N SER A 16 15.26 9.84 4.30
CA SER A 16 15.49 11.25 4.65
C SER A 16 15.27 12.22 3.49
N HIS A 17 15.17 11.74 2.25
CA HIS A 17 15.01 12.60 1.08
C HIS A 17 13.67 13.36 1.13
N PRO A 18 13.65 14.71 1.16
CA PRO A 18 12.43 15.48 1.36
C PRO A 18 11.33 15.20 0.33
N GLY A 19 11.71 14.91 -0.92
CA GLY A 19 10.76 14.54 -1.97
C GLY A 19 10.06 13.21 -1.72
N ILE A 20 10.79 12.21 -1.21
CA ILE A 20 10.22 10.88 -0.94
C ILE A 20 9.31 10.95 0.29
N VAL A 21 9.73 11.67 1.34
CA VAL A 21 8.93 11.92 2.54
C VAL A 21 7.60 12.61 2.18
N ARG A 22 7.63 13.61 1.29
CA ARG A 22 6.41 14.28 0.80
C ARG A 22 5.51 13.34 0.02
N ILE A 23 6.07 12.52 -0.88
CA ILE A 23 5.29 11.53 -1.64
C ILE A 23 4.63 10.53 -0.68
N ALA A 24 5.39 9.95 0.26
CA ALA A 24 4.85 9.01 1.24
C ALA A 24 3.73 9.63 2.09
N GLY A 25 3.89 10.89 2.52
CA GLY A 25 2.85 11.61 3.24
C GLY A 25 1.60 11.87 2.39
N PHE A 26 1.78 12.25 1.12
CA PHE A 26 0.69 12.45 0.18
C PHE A 26 -0.09 11.15 -0.08
N GLN A 27 0.62 10.06 -0.36
CA GLN A 27 0.02 8.74 -0.58
C GLN A 27 -0.79 8.28 0.65
N SER A 28 -0.24 8.44 1.85
CA SER A 28 -0.97 8.16 3.09
C SER A 28 -2.18 9.06 3.29
N THR A 29 -2.13 10.32 2.85
CA THR A 29 -3.25 11.26 2.92
C THR A 29 -4.34 10.86 1.93
N CYS A 30 -4.01 10.42 0.72
CA CYS A 30 -4.98 9.85 -0.22
C CYS A 30 -5.72 8.67 0.41
N LEU A 31 -5.02 7.77 1.11
CA LEU A 31 -5.65 6.69 1.84
C LEU A 31 -6.60 7.20 2.93
N ALA A 32 -6.20 8.20 3.70
CA ALA A 32 -7.04 8.80 4.74
C ALA A 32 -8.30 9.49 4.20
N LEU A 33 -8.21 10.11 3.02
CA LEU A 33 -9.30 10.85 2.39
C LEU A 33 -10.30 9.92 1.71
N TYR A 34 -9.84 8.97 0.91
CA TYR A 34 -10.70 8.15 0.05
C TYR A 34 -11.04 6.77 0.65
N TYR A 35 -10.27 6.32 1.64
CA TYR A 35 -10.38 4.98 2.24
C TYR A 35 -10.29 5.04 3.77
N LEU A 36 -11.11 5.88 4.41
CA LEU A 36 -10.95 6.22 5.83
C LEU A 36 -10.99 5.01 6.78
N LYS A 37 -11.89 4.05 6.55
CA LYS A 37 -11.97 2.81 7.35
C LYS A 37 -10.67 2.02 7.25
N ILE A 38 -10.14 1.88 6.03
CA ILE A 38 -8.87 1.21 5.75
C ILE A 38 -7.71 1.95 6.42
N TYR A 39 -7.65 3.28 6.28
CA TYR A 39 -6.63 4.10 6.93
C TYR A 39 -6.59 3.87 8.45
N LYS A 40 -7.75 3.89 9.12
CA LYS A 40 -7.87 3.62 10.56
C LYS A 40 -7.37 2.21 10.90
N TYR A 41 -7.80 1.21 10.14
CA TYR A 41 -7.36 -0.17 10.33
C TYR A 41 -5.83 -0.33 10.20
N VAL A 42 -5.20 0.30 9.20
CA VAL A 42 -3.75 0.28 9.05
C VAL A 42 -3.07 1.00 10.21
N LEU A 43 -3.54 2.19 10.57
CA LEU A 43 -3.00 2.98 11.68
C LEU A 43 -3.02 2.20 13.00
N ASP A 44 -4.15 1.56 13.33
CA ASP A 44 -4.30 0.81 14.58
C ASP A 44 -3.49 -0.48 14.57
N SER A 45 -3.40 -1.16 13.41
CA SER A 45 -2.52 -2.32 13.24
C SER A 45 -1.05 -1.95 13.43
N MET A 46 -0.61 -0.81 12.88
CA MET A 46 0.76 -0.34 13.01
C MET A 46 1.08 0.14 14.43
N ARG A 47 0.13 0.80 15.11
CA ARG A 47 0.27 1.13 16.55
C ARG A 47 0.50 -0.11 17.41
N ARG A 48 -0.27 -1.17 17.17
CA ARG A 48 -0.09 -2.46 17.87
C ARG A 48 1.28 -3.08 17.55
N LEU A 49 1.69 -3.07 16.28
CA LEU A 49 3.00 -3.56 15.86
C LEU A 49 4.15 -2.85 16.58
N TYR A 50 4.18 -1.52 16.53
CA TYR A 50 5.26 -0.73 17.14
C TYR A 50 5.21 -0.73 18.67
N GLY A 51 4.02 -0.89 19.27
CA GLY A 51 3.89 -1.09 20.72
C GLY A 51 4.38 -2.46 21.21
N HIS A 52 4.36 -3.48 20.36
CA HIS A 52 4.87 -4.82 20.69
C HIS A 52 6.35 -5.00 20.37
N HIS A 53 6.88 -4.27 19.38
CA HIS A 53 8.28 -4.31 18.99
C HIS A 53 8.89 -2.91 18.99
N ASP A 54 9.49 -2.56 20.12
CA ASP A 54 10.13 -1.27 20.39
C ASP A 54 11.30 -0.93 19.45
N THR A 55 11.97 -1.93 18.87
CA THR A 55 13.04 -1.72 17.89
C THR A 55 12.54 -1.35 16.50
N LEU A 56 11.24 -1.53 16.21
CA LEU A 56 10.68 -1.20 14.89
C LEU A 56 10.31 0.28 14.83
N VAL A 57 10.65 0.90 13.69
CA VAL A 57 10.29 2.28 13.39
C VAL A 57 9.52 2.34 12.07
N PRO A 58 8.57 3.28 11.91
CA PRO A 58 7.92 3.50 10.62
C PRO A 58 8.93 4.00 9.58
N ASN A 59 8.74 3.63 8.31
CA ASN A 59 9.57 4.14 7.21
C ASN A 59 9.50 5.67 7.13
N PHE A 60 8.29 6.21 7.31
CA PHE A 60 8.03 7.65 7.30
C PHE A 60 7.03 7.98 8.40
N LYS A 61 7.34 8.97 9.25
CA LYS A 61 6.41 9.45 10.28
C LYS A 61 5.12 10.04 9.70
N SER A 62 5.15 10.46 8.43
CA SER A 62 4.01 11.02 7.70
C SER A 62 3.11 9.97 7.05
N SER A 63 3.42 8.67 7.15
CA SER A 63 2.67 7.62 6.45
C SER A 63 2.31 6.46 7.37
N VAL A 64 1.10 5.91 7.19
CA VAL A 64 0.64 4.71 7.90
C VAL A 64 1.14 3.42 7.26
N TYR A 65 1.63 3.47 6.01
CA TYR A 65 2.07 2.27 5.31
C TYR A 65 3.36 1.69 5.94
N PRO A 66 3.40 0.38 6.24
CA PRO A 66 4.57 -0.29 6.81
C PRO A 66 5.68 -0.53 5.79
N THR A 67 5.40 -0.45 4.50
CA THR A 67 6.34 -0.80 3.44
C THR A 67 6.38 0.25 2.35
N THR A 68 7.55 0.46 1.77
CA THR A 68 7.76 1.36 0.63
C THR A 68 8.81 0.78 -0.30
N SER A 69 8.54 0.84 -1.60
CA SER A 69 9.50 0.52 -2.66
C SER A 69 9.80 1.78 -3.47
N VAL A 70 11.07 2.00 -3.78
CA VAL A 70 11.51 3.05 -4.70
C VAL A 70 12.13 2.37 -5.91
N ASN A 71 11.47 2.47 -7.05
CA ASN A 71 11.96 1.93 -8.32
C ASN A 71 12.81 2.99 -9.01
N LEU A 72 14.13 2.83 -8.94
CA LEU A 72 15.13 3.87 -9.26
C LEU A 72 15.42 4.07 -10.77
N GLY A 73 14.72 3.37 -11.66
CA GLY A 73 14.84 3.58 -13.10
C GLY A 73 16.17 3.09 -13.70
N PRO A 74 16.63 3.66 -14.83
CA PRO A 74 16.06 4.83 -15.50
C PRO A 74 14.73 4.55 -16.21
N GLN A 75 14.43 3.30 -16.57
CA GLN A 75 13.18 2.89 -17.21
C GLN A 75 12.56 1.73 -16.41
N THR A 76 11.83 2.06 -15.35
CA THR A 76 11.08 1.05 -14.59
C THR A 76 9.85 0.64 -15.38
N VAL A 77 9.89 -0.59 -15.91
CA VAL A 77 8.79 -1.28 -16.57
C VAL A 77 8.34 -2.44 -15.69
N CYS A 78 7.02 -2.59 -15.52
CA CYS A 78 6.43 -3.73 -14.83
C CYS A 78 5.53 -4.46 -15.81
N TYR A 79 5.83 -5.73 -16.07
CA TYR A 79 4.90 -6.63 -16.73
C TYR A 79 3.62 -6.80 -15.89
N ALA A 80 2.56 -7.27 -16.52
CA ALA A 80 1.30 -7.52 -15.83
C ALA A 80 1.52 -8.54 -14.72
N HIS A 81 1.13 -8.20 -13.50
CA HIS A 81 1.27 -9.06 -12.33
C HIS A 81 0.24 -8.71 -11.26
N PHE A 82 0.19 -9.56 -10.24
CA PHE A 82 -0.47 -9.30 -8.98
C PHE A 82 0.60 -9.18 -7.90
N ASP A 83 0.32 -8.39 -6.87
CA ASP A 83 1.12 -8.38 -5.65
C ASP A 83 0.51 -9.33 -4.61
N ASP A 84 0.64 -10.63 -4.82
CA ASP A 84 -0.05 -11.69 -4.04
C ASP A 84 0.25 -11.62 -2.53
N GLY A 85 1.39 -11.04 -2.16
CA GLY A 85 1.82 -10.85 -0.78
C GLY A 85 1.14 -9.66 -0.08
N ASN A 86 0.53 -8.75 -0.83
CA ASN A 86 -0.12 -7.55 -0.30
C ASN A 86 -1.52 -7.86 0.22
N SER A 87 -2.03 -6.99 1.08
CA SER A 87 -3.36 -7.13 1.65
C SER A 87 -4.42 -6.76 0.60
N PRO A 88 -5.43 -7.60 0.34
CA PRO A 88 -6.45 -7.32 -0.67
C PRO A 88 -7.31 -6.11 -0.33
N ASN A 89 -7.58 -5.90 0.95
CA ASN A 89 -8.37 -4.78 1.44
C ASN A 89 -7.62 -3.44 1.49
N ILE A 90 -6.32 -3.38 1.17
CA ILE A 90 -5.54 -2.15 1.29
C ILE A 90 -4.98 -1.78 -0.08
N PRO A 91 -5.43 -0.65 -0.66
CA PRO A 91 -4.85 -0.15 -1.88
C PRO A 91 -3.36 0.12 -1.72
N CYS A 92 -2.58 -0.32 -2.70
CA CYS A 92 -1.20 0.14 -2.87
C CYS A 92 -1.23 1.47 -3.59
N THR A 93 -0.46 2.43 -3.10
CA THR A 93 -0.42 3.76 -3.71
C THR A 93 0.91 3.94 -4.42
N VAL A 94 0.86 4.20 -5.72
CA VAL A 94 2.02 4.39 -6.61
C VAL A 94 2.07 5.85 -7.04
N THR A 95 3.26 6.46 -7.05
CA THR A 95 3.51 7.75 -7.68
C THR A 95 4.54 7.56 -8.79
N ALA A 96 4.20 7.97 -10.02
CA ALA A 96 5.15 7.98 -11.14
C ALA A 96 6.13 9.16 -11.02
N LEU A 97 7.37 8.94 -11.43
CA LEU A 97 8.44 9.94 -11.40
C LEU A 97 9.24 9.90 -12.71
N GLY A 98 9.99 10.97 -12.98
CA GLY A 98 10.89 11.08 -14.12
C GLY A 98 10.39 12.00 -15.22
N LYS A 99 10.98 11.91 -16.41
CA LYS A 99 10.67 12.72 -17.59
C LYS A 99 10.41 11.76 -18.76
N PHE A 100 9.13 11.61 -19.10
CA PHE A 100 8.63 10.76 -20.17
C PHE A 100 7.32 11.34 -20.71
N ASN A 101 6.99 11.01 -21.95
CA ASN A 101 5.72 11.36 -22.58
C ASN A 101 4.65 10.33 -22.20
N HIS A 102 3.85 10.65 -21.19
CA HIS A 102 2.82 9.74 -20.66
C HIS A 102 1.71 9.40 -21.66
N GLN A 103 1.61 10.11 -22.78
CA GLN A 103 0.65 9.82 -23.86
C GLN A 103 1.18 8.78 -24.85
N HIS A 104 2.50 8.51 -24.83
CA HIS A 104 3.18 7.59 -25.76
C HIS A 104 3.95 6.47 -25.05
N GLY A 105 3.83 6.35 -23.73
CA GLY A 105 4.46 5.32 -22.91
C GLY A 105 4.28 5.58 -21.41
N GLY A 106 4.60 4.60 -20.57
CA GLY A 106 4.54 4.77 -19.11
C GLY A 106 3.15 4.75 -18.49
N GLN A 107 2.08 4.59 -19.29
CA GLN A 107 0.70 4.41 -18.83
C GLN A 107 0.59 3.23 -17.89
N MET A 108 -0.39 3.29 -16.98
CA MET A 108 -0.77 2.16 -16.14
C MET A 108 -1.87 1.37 -16.85
N TYR A 109 -1.78 0.05 -16.86
CA TYR A 109 -2.77 -0.80 -17.52
C TYR A 109 -3.21 -1.97 -16.63
N TRP A 110 -4.44 -2.42 -16.84
CA TRP A 110 -5.08 -3.53 -16.14
C TRP A 110 -5.71 -4.49 -17.16
N PRO A 111 -5.02 -5.58 -17.55
CA PRO A 111 -5.48 -6.49 -18.60
C PRO A 111 -6.83 -7.13 -18.29
N GLN A 112 -7.06 -7.52 -17.04
CA GLN A 112 -8.29 -8.16 -16.58
C GLN A 112 -9.57 -7.38 -16.91
N VAL A 113 -9.49 -6.04 -16.95
CA VAL A 113 -10.63 -5.17 -17.22
C VAL A 113 -10.48 -4.41 -18.55
N GLY A 114 -9.40 -4.64 -19.30
CA GLY A 114 -9.16 -4.00 -20.60
C GLY A 114 -8.96 -2.48 -20.52
N ILE A 115 -8.52 -1.96 -19.37
CA ILE A 115 -8.34 -0.51 -19.14
C ILE A 115 -6.86 -0.14 -19.17
N SER A 116 -6.55 0.97 -19.83
CA SER A 116 -5.27 1.67 -19.73
C SER A 116 -5.54 3.15 -19.48
N VAL A 117 -4.76 3.76 -18.61
CA VAL A 117 -4.87 5.19 -18.29
C VAL A 117 -3.52 5.87 -18.39
N ASP A 118 -3.55 7.09 -18.94
CA ASP A 118 -2.41 7.99 -18.88
C ASP A 118 -1.99 8.19 -17.43
N PHE A 119 -0.71 7.97 -17.15
CA PHE A 119 -0.15 8.08 -15.80
C PHE A 119 1.06 9.02 -15.81
N PRO A 120 0.83 10.35 -15.75
CA PRO A 120 1.89 11.37 -15.83
C PRO A 120 2.88 11.29 -14.67
N SER A 121 4.11 11.77 -14.92
CA SER A 121 5.08 12.01 -13.83
C SER A 121 4.50 12.97 -12.78
N GLY A 122 4.68 12.64 -11.50
CA GLY A 122 4.13 13.36 -10.37
C GLY A 122 2.70 12.97 -9.98
N SER A 123 1.98 12.22 -10.82
CA SER A 123 0.65 11.72 -10.48
C SER A 123 0.72 10.47 -9.59
N SER A 124 -0.36 10.22 -8.85
CA SER A 124 -0.48 9.05 -7.97
C SER A 124 -1.77 8.29 -8.21
N ILE A 125 -1.72 6.98 -8.02
CA ILE A 125 -2.87 6.08 -8.12
C ILE A 125 -2.89 5.11 -6.94
N ALA A 126 -4.06 4.94 -6.34
CA ALA A 126 -4.33 3.89 -5.35
C ALA A 126 -5.03 2.73 -6.06
N LEU A 127 -4.48 1.52 -5.99
CA LEU A 127 -5.04 0.35 -6.65
C LEU A 127 -5.03 -0.90 -5.76
N PRO A 128 -6.02 -1.80 -5.88
CA PRO A 128 -6.04 -3.07 -5.16
C PRO A 128 -5.08 -4.09 -5.81
N SER A 129 -3.78 -3.93 -5.54
CA SER A 129 -2.74 -4.59 -6.33
C SER A 129 -2.65 -6.11 -6.15
N SER A 130 -3.24 -6.68 -5.10
CA SER A 130 -3.20 -8.13 -4.86
C SER A 130 -4.24 -8.93 -5.66
N PHE A 131 -5.27 -8.29 -6.21
CA PHE A 131 -6.33 -8.98 -6.96
C PHE A 131 -6.70 -8.32 -8.29
N LEU A 132 -6.17 -7.12 -8.56
CA LEU A 132 -6.29 -6.47 -9.85
C LEU A 132 -4.94 -6.52 -10.58
N GLU A 133 -4.88 -7.30 -11.64
CA GLU A 133 -3.68 -7.48 -12.47
C GLU A 133 -3.28 -6.14 -13.06
N HIS A 134 -2.02 -5.75 -12.92
CA HIS A 134 -1.59 -4.43 -13.31
C HIS A 134 -0.14 -4.42 -13.82
N GLY A 135 0.17 -3.47 -14.68
CA GLY A 135 1.50 -3.23 -15.21
C GLY A 135 1.65 -1.81 -15.74
N ASN A 136 2.83 -1.46 -16.24
CA ASN A 136 3.01 -0.18 -16.94
C ASN A 136 3.68 -0.36 -18.29
N ILE A 137 3.26 0.46 -19.25
CA ILE A 137 3.78 0.44 -20.61
C ILE A 137 5.21 0.97 -20.61
N ALA A 138 6.08 0.36 -21.42
CA ALA A 138 7.45 0.85 -21.60
C ALA A 138 7.46 2.31 -22.09
N VAL A 139 8.43 3.09 -21.63
CA VAL A 139 8.69 4.45 -22.13
C VAL A 139 9.67 4.40 -23.30
N ALA A 140 9.71 5.46 -24.11
CA ALA A 140 10.59 5.51 -25.28
C ALA A 140 12.07 5.54 -24.88
N ALA A 141 12.94 5.12 -25.79
CA ALA A 141 14.39 5.14 -25.57
C ALA A 141 14.88 6.54 -25.17
N GLY A 142 15.67 6.60 -24.10
CA GLY A 142 16.19 7.86 -23.54
C GLY A 142 15.25 8.57 -22.56
N GLU A 143 13.98 8.18 -22.48
CA GLU A 143 13.07 8.67 -21.45
C GLU A 143 13.38 8.04 -20.09
N LYS A 144 13.02 8.76 -19.02
CA LYS A 144 13.23 8.32 -17.63
C LYS A 144 11.91 8.15 -16.91
N ARG A 145 11.65 6.94 -16.41
CA ARG A 145 10.50 6.60 -15.57
C ARG A 145 10.95 5.82 -14.34
N MET A 146 10.51 6.30 -13.19
CA MET A 146 10.73 5.76 -11.85
C MET A 146 9.40 5.74 -11.11
N SER A 147 9.34 5.11 -9.94
CA SER A 147 8.15 5.22 -9.08
C SER A 147 8.45 5.03 -7.60
N VAL A 148 7.56 5.54 -6.77
CA VAL A 148 7.51 5.27 -5.33
C VAL A 148 6.18 4.60 -5.03
N THR A 149 6.23 3.43 -4.40
CA THR A 149 5.03 2.64 -4.08
C THR A 149 4.96 2.38 -2.58
N GLN A 150 3.83 2.68 -1.96
CA GLN A 150 3.52 2.31 -0.58
C GLN A 150 2.43 1.24 -0.51
N TYR A 151 2.62 0.25 0.35
CA TYR A 151 1.78 -0.94 0.42
C TYR A 151 1.81 -1.62 1.79
N CYS A 152 0.85 -2.51 2.03
CA CYS A 152 0.75 -3.30 3.25
C CYS A 152 0.82 -4.80 2.93
N PRO A 153 1.83 -5.53 3.42
CA PRO A 153 1.85 -7.00 3.32
C PRO A 153 0.72 -7.63 4.14
N GLY A 154 -0.09 -8.49 3.52
CA GLY A 154 -1.20 -9.15 4.21
C GLY A 154 -0.73 -10.09 5.33
N GLY A 155 0.44 -10.70 5.17
CA GLY A 155 1.07 -11.53 6.21
C GLY A 155 1.42 -10.75 7.48
N LEU A 156 1.84 -9.49 7.35
CA LEU A 156 2.16 -8.63 8.49
C LEU A 156 0.89 -8.33 9.32
N LEU A 157 -0.20 -7.98 8.64
CA LEU A 157 -1.48 -7.68 9.28
C LEU A 157 -2.05 -8.88 10.01
N ARG A 158 -2.09 -10.05 9.34
CA ARG A 158 -2.50 -11.30 9.98
C ARG A 158 -1.64 -11.63 11.20
N TRP A 159 -0.32 -11.41 11.13
CA TRP A 159 0.55 -11.64 12.28
C TRP A 159 0.20 -10.74 13.47
N VAL A 160 -0.13 -9.46 13.24
CA VAL A 160 -0.63 -8.55 14.28
C VAL A 160 -1.98 -9.03 14.83
N GLU A 161 -2.93 -9.37 13.96
CA GLU A 161 -4.28 -9.81 14.34
C GLU A 161 -4.26 -11.12 15.14
N TYR A 162 -3.41 -12.07 14.76
CA TYR A 162 -3.17 -13.32 15.46
C TYR A 162 -2.52 -13.15 16.84
N GLY A 163 -2.21 -11.91 17.24
CA GLY A 163 -1.56 -11.61 18.51
C GLY A 163 -0.10 -12.00 18.46
N PHE A 164 0.58 -11.61 17.37
CA PHE A 164 2.02 -11.73 17.19
C PHE A 164 2.50 -13.18 17.03
N GLN A 165 1.65 -14.02 16.45
CA GLN A 165 1.90 -15.44 16.19
C GLN A 165 1.76 -15.76 14.71
N SER A 166 2.54 -16.72 14.24
CA SER A 166 2.37 -17.23 12.87
C SER A 166 1.08 -18.04 12.75
N GLY A 167 0.49 -18.06 11.56
CA GLY A 167 -0.66 -18.94 11.29
C GLY A 167 -0.35 -20.41 11.60
N LYS A 168 0.88 -20.86 11.26
CA LYS A 168 1.37 -22.21 11.56
C LYS A 168 1.38 -22.52 13.07
N SER A 169 1.77 -21.54 13.89
CA SER A 169 1.77 -21.67 15.35
C SER A 169 0.36 -21.82 15.91
N LEU A 170 -0.60 -21.06 15.36
CA LEU A 170 -2.01 -21.19 15.74
C LEU A 170 -2.60 -22.54 15.32
N ASP A 171 -2.28 -23.01 14.11
CA ASP A 171 -2.80 -24.27 13.58
C ASP A 171 -2.35 -25.50 14.39
N ALA A 172 -1.25 -25.40 15.14
CA ALA A 172 -0.69 -26.47 15.95
C ALA A 172 -1.58 -26.88 17.15
N THR A 173 -2.55 -26.06 17.56
CA THR A 173 -3.42 -26.34 18.72
C THR A 173 -4.90 -26.18 18.37
N ALA A 174 -5.78 -26.90 19.07
CA ALA A 174 -7.23 -26.75 18.88
C ALA A 174 -7.70 -25.31 19.21
N ALA A 175 -7.23 -24.76 20.33
CA ALA A 175 -7.55 -23.39 20.73
C ALA A 175 -7.03 -22.34 19.72
N GLY A 176 -5.82 -22.53 19.18
CA GLY A 176 -5.25 -21.65 18.17
C GLY A 176 -6.03 -21.67 16.85
N ARG A 177 -6.51 -22.85 16.41
CA ARG A 177 -7.39 -22.97 15.24
C ARG A 177 -8.72 -22.23 15.44
N VAL A 178 -9.33 -22.33 16.63
CA VAL A 178 -10.54 -21.58 16.98
C VAL A 178 -10.29 -20.07 16.94
N LYS A 179 -9.19 -19.60 17.54
CA LYS A 179 -8.79 -18.18 17.50
C LYS A 179 -8.60 -17.68 16.07
N LYS A 180 -7.87 -18.44 15.24
CA LYS A 180 -7.59 -18.09 13.84
C LYS A 180 -8.87 -18.01 13.02
N LEU A 181 -9.79 -18.96 13.18
CA LEU A 181 -11.08 -18.96 12.51
C LEU A 181 -11.95 -17.77 12.92
N ALA A 182 -11.98 -17.43 14.22
CA ALA A 182 -12.71 -16.27 14.72
C ALA A 182 -12.19 -14.93 14.14
N ILE A 183 -10.89 -14.86 13.84
CA ILE A 183 -10.26 -13.67 13.22
C ILE A 183 -10.51 -13.62 11.72
N ASN A 184 -10.27 -14.72 11.01
CA ASN A 184 -10.36 -14.74 9.55
C ASN A 184 -11.81 -14.81 9.04
N GLY A 185 -12.73 -15.22 9.91
CA GLY A 185 -14.08 -15.60 9.50
C GLY A 185 -14.08 -16.87 8.63
N PRO A 186 -15.27 -17.26 8.14
CA PRO A 186 -15.39 -18.34 7.17
C PRO A 186 -14.83 -17.89 5.80
N PRO A 187 -14.36 -18.84 4.96
CA PRO A 187 -13.68 -18.52 3.69
C PRO A 187 -14.46 -17.61 2.73
N ASP A 188 -15.79 -17.68 2.75
CA ASP A 188 -16.72 -16.92 1.91
C ASP A 188 -17.01 -15.51 2.43
N ALA A 189 -16.84 -15.24 3.72
CA ALA A 189 -17.12 -13.92 4.30
C ALA A 189 -15.99 -12.89 4.12
N CYS A 190 -14.76 -13.34 3.86
CA CYS A 190 -13.58 -12.47 3.80
C CYS A 190 -13.68 -11.40 2.68
N TRP A 191 -14.34 -11.73 1.57
CA TRP A 191 -14.57 -10.78 0.46
C TRP A 191 -15.59 -9.71 0.83
N CYS A 192 -16.69 -10.06 1.49
CA CYS A 192 -17.68 -9.09 1.98
C CYS A 192 -17.03 -8.11 2.97
N MET A 193 -16.28 -8.63 3.94
CA MET A 193 -15.54 -7.79 4.90
C MET A 193 -14.54 -6.87 4.20
N THR A 194 -13.85 -7.37 3.17
CA THR A 194 -12.91 -6.57 2.37
C THR A 194 -13.62 -5.45 1.62
N LEU A 195 -14.78 -5.71 1.02
CA LEU A 195 -15.56 -4.71 0.29
C LEU A 195 -16.17 -3.66 1.23
N ASP A 196 -16.66 -4.06 2.40
CA ASP A 196 -17.25 -3.16 3.40
C ASP A 196 -16.26 -2.12 3.97
N MET A 197 -14.96 -2.42 3.85
CA MET A 197 -13.88 -1.51 4.24
C MET A 197 -13.70 -0.36 3.25
N TYR A 198 -14.16 -0.50 2.00
CA TYR A 198 -14.15 0.61 1.05
C TYR A 198 -15.19 1.66 1.47
N SER A 199 -14.83 2.94 1.30
CA SER A 199 -15.74 4.04 1.60
C SER A 199 -16.76 4.19 0.48
N THR A 200 -18.02 4.38 0.85
CA THR A 200 -19.08 4.76 -0.10
C THR A 200 -18.99 6.25 -0.43
N ILE A 201 -19.63 6.69 -1.52
CA ILE A 201 -19.73 8.12 -1.83
C ILE A 201 -20.35 8.89 -0.64
N SER A 202 -21.36 8.31 0.00
CA SER A 202 -22.00 8.90 1.19
C SER A 202 -21.02 9.07 2.35
N ASP A 203 -20.13 8.10 2.59
CA ASP A 203 -19.08 8.22 3.59
C ASP A 203 -18.18 9.43 3.29
N LEU A 204 -17.82 9.64 2.02
CA LEU A 204 -16.94 10.75 1.62
C LEU A 204 -17.62 12.12 1.76
N VAL A 205 -18.90 12.23 1.37
CA VAL A 205 -19.66 13.49 1.41
C VAL A 205 -19.99 13.91 2.85
N GLY A 206 -20.38 12.96 3.73
CA GLY A 206 -20.71 13.26 5.12
C GLY A 206 -19.53 13.76 5.97
N HIS A 207 -18.29 13.51 5.54
CA HIS A 207 -17.08 14.05 6.19
C HIS A 207 -16.74 15.47 5.74
N GLY A 208 -17.23 15.92 4.58
CA GLY A 208 -17.02 17.28 4.07
C GLY A 208 -17.89 18.32 4.76
N THR A 209 -19.12 17.96 5.13
CA THR A 209 -20.08 18.89 5.76
C THR A 209 -19.74 19.20 7.23
N ASN A 210 -19.09 18.27 7.94
CA ASN A 210 -18.68 18.47 9.33
C ASN A 210 -17.38 19.29 9.50
N ARG A 211 -16.67 19.63 8.41
CA ARG A 211 -15.47 20.50 8.48
C ARG A 211 -15.77 21.98 8.28
N CYS A 212 -16.92 22.34 7.70
CA CYS A 212 -17.31 23.74 7.47
C CYS A 212 -18.13 24.35 8.62
N SER A 213 -18.47 23.59 9.66
CA SER A 213 -19.23 24.06 10.83
C SER A 213 -18.37 24.50 12.01
N ASN A 214 -17.04 24.45 11.89
CA ASN A 214 -16.08 24.90 12.92
C ASN A 214 -15.00 25.84 12.34
N VAL A 215 -15.42 26.85 11.57
CA VAL A 215 -14.61 28.05 11.28
C VAL A 215 -15.39 29.27 11.74
#